data_AF-A0A9E7MVW3-F1
#
_entry.id   AF-A0A9E7MVW3-F1
#
_cell.length_a   1.000
_cell.length_b   1.000
_cell.length_c   1.000
_cell.angle_alpha   90.00
_cell.angle_beta   90.00
_cell.angle_gamma   90.00
#
_symmetry.space_group_name_H-M   'P 1'
#
loop_
_entity.id
_entity.type
_entity.pdbx_description
1 polymer ?
#
loop_
_entity_poly.entity_id
_entity_poly.type
_entity_poly.pdbx_seq_one_letter_code
_entity_poly.pdbx_strand_id
1 'polypeptide(L)'
;MRKIMLFLVLLIISTSIVSAEKPYDEVAEATFEALKSGNYSILQPYLDDAMRTAFSEEKFKAFRDDLISKYGELKSYSFIKEGQASGFILTYYNFEFERAEVTLRLVFREVNGEYKLSGIWIDAINSKKAGIPLGVAVLFPVLGGFLALLTFYILGFRKIGVAEIILGIILVAITLGIQPLIQNAPFLAMSIRSNSDIIAKGTAFVILTAIWLGFVAGFFQESLKYGLSKGKYLNEALFIGIGFGVGEAILVPALQAIQLSALGGITPQLSTAFVSMLERYLATLFHAGTTVVLAYSYKNGFGKKALLSLSIVHGIIDTFAAYYQFKPSAVVLVITYVLLLAVSLFLLHYGLPKVKEEREEERIVW
;
A
#
# COMPACT_ATOMS: atom_id res chain seq x y z
N MET A 1 -58.32 32.29 -23.81
CA MET A 1 -57.38 31.14 -23.84
C MET A 1 -56.05 31.46 -24.53
N ARG A 2 -56.03 32.11 -25.71
CA ARG A 2 -54.78 32.45 -26.45
C ARG A 2 -53.76 33.31 -25.69
N LYS A 3 -54.21 34.21 -24.80
CA LYS A 3 -53.33 35.08 -23.99
C LYS A 3 -52.68 34.38 -22.78
N ILE A 4 -53.30 33.31 -22.26
CA ILE A 4 -52.76 32.51 -21.15
C ILE A 4 -51.70 31.53 -21.68
N MET A 5 -51.89 31.01 -22.89
CA MET A 5 -50.92 30.14 -23.54
C MET A 5 -49.61 30.87 -23.89
N LEU A 6 -49.68 32.16 -24.26
CA LEU A 6 -48.48 32.98 -24.49
C LEU A 6 -47.68 33.24 -23.21
N PHE A 7 -48.38 33.38 -22.06
CA PHE A 7 -47.73 33.60 -20.77
C PHE A 7 -47.07 32.31 -20.25
N LEU A 8 -47.66 31.14 -20.51
CA LEU A 8 -47.07 29.84 -20.16
C LEU A 8 -45.85 29.49 -21.03
N VAL A 9 -45.85 29.85 -22.31
CA VAL A 9 -44.70 29.66 -23.21
C VAL A 9 -43.56 30.61 -22.84
N LEU A 10 -43.84 31.86 -22.44
CA LEU A 10 -42.80 32.75 -21.90
C LEU A 10 -42.26 32.29 -20.54
N LEU A 11 -43.09 31.67 -19.68
CA LEU A 11 -42.64 31.12 -18.40
C LEU A 11 -41.71 29.91 -18.58
N ILE A 12 -41.98 29.04 -19.56
CA ILE A 12 -41.14 27.87 -19.87
C ILE A 12 -39.80 28.28 -20.50
N ILE A 13 -39.76 29.39 -21.25
CA ILE A 13 -38.50 29.92 -21.79
C ILE A 13 -37.65 30.60 -20.69
N SER A 14 -38.26 31.11 -19.62
CA SER A 14 -37.53 31.74 -18.50
C SER A 14 -36.92 30.77 -17.47
N THR A 15 -37.20 29.47 -17.52
CA THR A 15 -36.63 28.47 -16.59
C THR A 15 -35.48 27.65 -17.18
N SER A 16 -35.10 27.91 -18.42
CA SER A 16 -33.85 27.40 -18.97
C SER A 16 -32.74 28.38 -18.57
N ILE A 17 -32.31 28.32 -17.30
CA ILE A 17 -30.99 28.83 -16.93
C ILE A 17 -30.01 27.92 -17.66
N VAL A 18 -29.75 28.21 -18.93
CA VAL A 18 -28.56 27.79 -19.63
C VAL A 18 -27.44 28.41 -18.80
N SER A 19 -26.79 27.59 -17.97
CA SER A 19 -25.57 28.01 -17.30
C SER A 19 -24.66 28.51 -18.41
N ALA A 20 -24.37 29.80 -18.43
CA ALA A 20 -23.49 30.37 -19.45
C ALA A 20 -22.19 29.57 -19.44
N GLU A 21 -21.85 28.99 -20.59
CA GLU A 21 -20.63 28.22 -20.79
C GLU A 21 -19.45 29.11 -20.38
N LYS A 22 -18.70 28.66 -19.40
CA LYS A 22 -17.58 29.42 -18.86
C LYS A 22 -16.42 29.30 -19.83
N PRO A 23 -15.57 30.33 -19.95
CA PRO A 23 -14.51 30.37 -20.97
C PRO A 23 -13.39 29.33 -20.77
N TYR A 24 -13.47 28.51 -19.72
CA TYR A 24 -12.55 27.42 -19.42
C TYR A 24 -13.26 26.05 -19.31
N ASP A 25 -14.56 25.96 -19.62
CA ASP A 25 -15.30 24.69 -19.60
C ASP A 25 -14.71 23.70 -20.61
N GLU A 26 -14.26 24.18 -21.78
CA GLU A 26 -13.54 23.37 -22.77
C GLU A 26 -12.27 22.73 -22.20
N VAL A 27 -11.54 23.43 -21.32
CA VAL A 27 -10.33 22.89 -20.68
C VAL A 27 -10.69 21.80 -19.66
N ALA A 28 -11.79 21.99 -18.92
CA ALA A 28 -12.29 21.02 -17.96
C ALA A 28 -12.80 19.75 -18.66
N GLU A 29 -13.54 19.89 -19.75
CA GLU A 29 -13.99 18.77 -20.60
C GLU A 29 -12.79 18.04 -21.19
N ALA A 30 -11.80 18.75 -21.74
CA ALA A 30 -10.57 18.14 -22.25
C ALA A 30 -9.80 17.37 -21.16
N THR A 31 -9.81 17.89 -19.92
CA THR A 31 -9.21 17.21 -18.76
C THR A 31 -9.94 15.91 -18.45
N PHE A 32 -11.27 15.95 -18.42
CA PHE A 32 -12.11 14.78 -18.22
C PHE A 32 -11.91 13.72 -19.30
N GLU A 33 -12.02 14.09 -20.57
CA GLU A 33 -11.89 13.16 -21.69
C GLU A 33 -10.47 12.60 -21.81
N ALA A 34 -9.44 13.39 -21.51
CA ALA A 34 -8.08 12.89 -21.40
C ALA A 34 -7.97 11.84 -20.28
N LEU A 35 -8.44 12.15 -19.05
CA LEU A 35 -8.40 11.22 -17.92
C LEU A 35 -9.22 9.95 -18.18
N LYS A 36 -10.34 10.04 -18.87
CA LYS A 36 -11.18 8.90 -19.22
C LYS A 36 -10.52 8.01 -20.27
N SER A 37 -10.12 8.58 -21.40
CA SER A 37 -9.54 7.85 -22.55
C SER A 37 -8.08 7.43 -22.35
N GLY A 38 -7.34 8.13 -21.48
CA GLY A 38 -5.89 8.00 -21.35
C GLY A 38 -5.10 8.72 -22.43
N ASN A 39 -5.74 9.54 -23.27
CA ASN A 39 -5.10 10.24 -24.37
C ASN A 39 -4.65 11.65 -23.95
N TYR A 40 -3.36 11.81 -23.66
CA TYR A 40 -2.77 13.10 -23.26
C TYR A 40 -2.86 14.19 -24.34
N SER A 41 -2.88 13.81 -25.62
CA SER A 41 -2.96 14.78 -26.73
C SER A 41 -4.27 15.58 -26.73
N ILE A 42 -5.32 15.13 -26.04
CA ILE A 42 -6.56 15.88 -25.83
C ILE A 42 -6.32 17.08 -24.89
N LEU A 43 -5.55 16.88 -23.82
CA LEU A 43 -5.29 17.88 -22.80
C LEU A 43 -4.13 18.82 -23.15
N GLN A 44 -3.10 18.31 -23.84
CA GLN A 44 -1.87 19.03 -24.16
C GLN A 44 -2.06 20.45 -24.74
N PRO A 45 -3.02 20.72 -25.67
CA PRO A 45 -3.21 22.05 -26.25
C PRO A 45 -3.70 23.10 -25.24
N TYR A 46 -4.31 22.65 -24.15
CA TYR A 46 -4.87 23.51 -23.10
C TYR A 46 -3.91 23.73 -21.93
N LEU A 47 -2.72 23.11 -21.93
CA LEU A 47 -1.70 23.36 -20.91
C LEU A 47 -0.86 24.59 -21.25
N ASP A 48 -0.56 25.41 -20.25
CA ASP A 48 0.48 26.43 -20.40
C ASP A 48 1.88 25.78 -20.48
N ASP A 49 2.90 26.55 -20.87
CA ASP A 49 4.25 26.01 -21.11
C ASP A 49 4.89 25.38 -19.86
N ALA A 50 4.64 25.98 -18.70
CA ALA A 50 5.14 25.48 -17.43
C ALA A 50 4.47 24.15 -17.07
N MET A 51 3.16 24.07 -17.22
CA MET A 51 2.36 22.87 -16.96
C MET A 51 2.66 21.78 -17.97
N ARG A 52 2.90 22.09 -19.25
CA ARG A 52 3.30 21.12 -20.27
C ARG A 52 4.63 20.45 -19.94
N THR A 53 5.54 21.18 -19.31
CA THR A 53 6.82 20.67 -18.79
C THR A 53 6.63 19.89 -17.48
N ALA A 54 5.81 20.42 -16.57
CA ALA A 54 5.58 19.85 -15.26
C ALA A 54 4.70 18.60 -15.29
N PHE A 55 3.84 18.45 -16.29
CA PHE A 55 2.81 17.43 -16.43
C PHE A 55 2.85 16.82 -17.85
N SER A 56 4.03 16.33 -18.23
CA SER A 56 4.26 15.60 -19.48
C SER A 56 3.37 14.36 -19.62
N GLU A 57 3.30 13.77 -20.82
CA GLU A 57 2.52 12.56 -21.09
C GLU A 57 2.82 11.41 -20.10
N GLU A 58 4.10 11.19 -19.77
CA GLU A 58 4.52 10.21 -18.76
C GLU A 58 3.87 10.49 -17.39
N LYS A 59 3.92 11.76 -16.93
CA LYS A 59 3.38 12.17 -15.64
C LYS A 59 1.85 12.16 -15.62
N PHE A 60 1.22 12.55 -16.73
CA PHE A 60 -0.21 12.44 -16.90
C PHE A 60 -0.66 10.98 -16.80
N LYS A 61 0.02 10.07 -17.49
CA LYS A 61 -0.28 8.63 -17.43
C LYS A 61 -0.11 8.09 -16.02
N ALA A 62 0.99 8.44 -15.34
CA ALA A 62 1.22 8.04 -13.95
C ALA A 62 0.12 8.58 -13.01
N PHE A 63 -0.28 9.84 -13.17
CA PHE A 63 -1.37 10.45 -12.40
C PHE A 63 -2.71 9.75 -12.65
N ARG A 64 -3.07 9.50 -13.91
CA ARG A 64 -4.28 8.77 -14.28
C ARG A 64 -4.29 7.35 -13.73
N ASP A 65 -3.19 6.62 -13.90
CA ASP A 65 -3.07 5.26 -13.41
C ASP A 65 -3.16 5.20 -11.88
N ASP A 66 -2.60 6.18 -11.17
CA ASP A 66 -2.76 6.33 -9.72
C ASP A 66 -4.24 6.53 -9.34
N LEU A 67 -4.95 7.45 -10.00
CA LEU A 67 -6.38 7.69 -9.76
C LEU A 67 -7.21 6.42 -10.04
N ILE A 68 -7.00 5.73 -11.15
CA ILE A 68 -7.76 4.53 -11.51
C ILE A 68 -7.46 3.38 -10.55
N SER A 69 -6.18 3.19 -10.19
CA SER A 69 -5.78 2.15 -9.24
C SER A 69 -6.42 2.35 -7.86
N LYS A 70 -6.60 3.60 -7.42
CA LYS A 70 -7.20 3.96 -6.13
C LYS A 70 -8.72 4.00 -6.15
N TYR A 71 -9.32 4.57 -7.19
CA TYR A 71 -10.74 4.95 -7.22
C TYR A 71 -11.57 4.16 -8.25
N GLY A 72 -10.94 3.41 -9.14
CA GLY A 72 -11.60 2.64 -10.21
C GLY A 72 -11.75 3.46 -11.49
N GLU A 73 -12.57 3.00 -12.44
CA GLU A 73 -12.77 3.74 -13.70
C GLU A 73 -13.54 5.06 -13.49
N LEU A 74 -13.17 6.08 -14.26
CA LEU A 74 -13.85 7.38 -14.27
C LEU A 74 -15.19 7.29 -15.01
N LYS A 75 -16.27 7.80 -14.43
CA LYS A 75 -17.64 7.71 -14.97
C LYS A 75 -18.18 9.04 -15.46
N SER A 76 -18.09 10.08 -14.65
CA SER A 76 -18.68 11.40 -14.92
C SER A 76 -17.89 12.50 -14.23
N TYR A 77 -18.21 13.76 -14.51
CA TYR A 77 -17.73 14.90 -13.73
C TYR A 77 -18.79 15.99 -13.63
N SER A 78 -18.70 16.83 -12.60
CA SER A 78 -19.62 17.96 -12.38
C SER A 78 -18.92 19.16 -11.73
N PHE A 79 -19.25 20.38 -12.17
CA PHE A 79 -18.75 21.60 -11.54
C PHE A 79 -19.31 21.78 -10.11
N ILE A 80 -18.44 22.18 -9.17
CA ILE A 80 -18.82 22.43 -7.77
C ILE A 80 -18.82 23.93 -7.48
N LYS A 81 -17.65 24.57 -7.64
CA LYS A 81 -17.45 25.97 -7.27
C LYS A 81 -16.25 26.57 -7.99
N GLU A 82 -16.19 27.89 -7.95
CA GLU A 82 -15.10 28.70 -8.48
C GLU A 82 -14.60 29.64 -7.39
N GLY A 83 -13.31 29.96 -7.45
CA GLY A 83 -12.69 31.03 -6.70
C GLY A 83 -11.59 31.69 -7.52
N GLN A 84 -10.99 32.73 -6.96
CA GLN A 84 -9.83 33.39 -7.55
C GLN A 84 -8.76 33.58 -6.48
N ALA A 85 -7.50 33.37 -6.85
CA ALA A 85 -6.37 33.63 -5.97
C ALA A 85 -5.16 34.07 -6.81
N SER A 86 -4.55 35.19 -6.44
CA SER A 86 -3.28 35.67 -7.04
C SER A 86 -3.29 35.73 -8.58
N GLY A 87 -4.40 36.15 -9.18
CA GLY A 87 -4.56 36.23 -10.63
C GLY A 87 -4.82 34.90 -11.34
N PHE A 88 -5.08 33.83 -10.59
CA PHE A 88 -5.55 32.55 -11.12
C PHE A 88 -7.02 32.33 -10.83
N ILE A 89 -7.70 31.63 -11.74
CA ILE A 89 -9.05 31.11 -11.52
C ILE A 89 -8.92 29.68 -10.99
N LEU A 90 -9.51 29.43 -9.84
CA LEU A 90 -9.53 28.14 -9.18
C LEU A 90 -10.92 27.53 -9.36
N THR A 91 -11.02 26.45 -10.11
CA THR A 91 -12.28 25.73 -10.29
C THR A 91 -12.21 24.37 -9.63
N TYR A 92 -13.32 23.95 -9.08
CA TYR A 92 -13.44 22.69 -8.36
C TYR A 92 -14.48 21.85 -9.07
N TYR A 93 -14.06 20.69 -9.53
CA TYR A 93 -14.91 19.73 -10.20
C TYR A 93 -14.93 18.43 -9.40
N ASN A 94 -16.11 17.85 -9.25
CA ASN A 94 -16.25 16.51 -8.72
C ASN A 94 -16.08 15.52 -9.87
N PHE A 95 -15.10 14.63 -9.79
CA PHE A 95 -14.90 13.54 -10.73
C PHE A 95 -15.43 12.25 -10.10
N GLU A 96 -16.44 11.65 -10.71
CA GLU A 96 -17.10 10.45 -10.20
C GLU A 96 -16.37 9.20 -10.69
N PHE A 97 -15.70 8.51 -9.78
CA PHE A 97 -15.12 7.19 -10.02
C PHE A 97 -16.01 6.07 -9.47
N GLU A 98 -15.69 4.81 -9.79
CA GLU A 98 -16.44 3.64 -9.32
C GLU A 98 -16.52 3.53 -7.79
N ARG A 99 -15.44 3.90 -7.09
CA ARG A 99 -15.31 3.72 -5.64
C ARG A 99 -15.34 5.02 -4.84
N ALA A 100 -15.12 6.17 -5.48
CA ALA A 100 -15.07 7.46 -4.81
C ALA A 100 -15.47 8.60 -5.75
N GLU A 101 -15.85 9.72 -5.16
CA GLU A 101 -15.93 11.02 -5.78
C GLU A 101 -14.66 11.79 -5.42
N VAL A 102 -13.93 12.25 -6.42
CA VAL A 102 -12.66 12.97 -6.22
C VAL A 102 -12.85 14.40 -6.68
N THR A 103 -12.76 15.34 -5.76
CA THR A 103 -12.76 16.76 -6.10
C THR A 103 -11.38 17.15 -6.61
N LEU A 104 -11.29 17.47 -7.90
CA LEU A 104 -10.09 18.04 -8.50
C LEU A 104 -10.22 19.56 -8.57
N ARG A 105 -9.17 20.24 -8.11
CA ARG A 105 -8.99 21.68 -8.28
C ARG A 105 -8.17 21.93 -9.55
N LEU A 106 -8.81 22.51 -10.56
CA LEU A 106 -8.16 22.94 -11.79
C LEU A 106 -7.85 24.44 -11.69
N VAL A 107 -6.59 24.79 -11.93
CA VAL A 107 -6.08 26.15 -11.79
C VAL A 107 -5.81 26.70 -13.18
N PHE A 108 -6.51 27.77 -13.52
CA PHE A 108 -6.42 28.40 -14.83
C PHE A 108 -5.76 29.77 -14.76
N ARG A 109 -5.05 30.09 -15.84
CA ARG A 109 -4.51 31.43 -16.12
C ARG A 109 -4.85 31.80 -17.56
N GLU A 110 -5.13 33.07 -17.77
CA GLU A 110 -5.28 33.62 -19.11
C GLU A 110 -3.90 33.87 -19.75
N VAL A 111 -3.69 33.32 -20.94
CA VAL A 111 -2.46 33.47 -21.74
C VAL A 111 -2.89 33.82 -23.16
N ASN A 112 -2.51 35.01 -23.63
CA ASN A 112 -2.85 35.51 -24.97
C ASN A 112 -4.36 35.50 -25.29
N GLY A 113 -5.22 35.75 -24.29
CA GLY A 113 -6.68 35.75 -24.46
C GLY A 113 -7.34 34.36 -24.40
N GLU A 114 -6.57 33.30 -24.15
CA GLU A 114 -7.08 31.94 -23.93
C GLU A 114 -6.82 31.48 -22.49
N TYR A 115 -7.78 30.77 -21.89
CA TYR A 115 -7.55 30.14 -20.58
C TYR A 115 -6.77 28.84 -20.75
N LYS A 116 -5.63 28.75 -20.05
CA LYS A 116 -4.79 27.55 -20.00
C LYS A 116 -4.78 26.97 -18.60
N LEU A 117 -4.66 25.64 -18.52
CA LEU A 117 -4.47 24.92 -17.27
C LEU A 117 -3.02 25.10 -16.80
N SER A 118 -2.88 25.73 -15.64
CA SER A 118 -1.61 26.00 -14.95
C SER A 118 -1.36 25.06 -13.77
N GLY A 119 -2.35 24.24 -13.39
CA GLY A 119 -2.13 23.19 -12.40
C GLY A 119 -3.38 22.39 -12.04
N ILE A 120 -3.14 21.24 -11.40
CA ILE A 120 -4.14 20.25 -11.00
C ILE A 120 -3.82 19.72 -9.59
N TRP A 121 -4.82 19.66 -8.72
CA TRP A 121 -4.69 19.12 -7.37
C TRP A 121 -5.89 18.26 -7.00
N ILE A 122 -5.67 17.22 -6.20
CA ILE A 122 -6.74 16.54 -5.47
C ILE A 122 -7.05 17.37 -4.24
N ASP A 123 -8.26 17.93 -4.16
CA ASP A 123 -8.70 18.79 -3.07
C ASP A 123 -9.45 18.00 -1.99
N ALA A 124 -10.31 17.06 -2.41
CA ALA A 124 -11.07 16.19 -1.51
C ALA A 124 -11.38 14.83 -2.15
N ILE A 125 -11.57 13.81 -1.30
CA ILE A 125 -11.97 12.46 -1.72
C ILE A 125 -13.14 12.01 -0.84
N ASN A 126 -14.28 11.74 -1.46
CA ASN A 126 -15.48 11.21 -0.82
C ASN A 126 -15.68 9.76 -1.28
N SER A 127 -15.30 8.79 -0.45
CA SER A 127 -15.50 7.36 -0.78
C SER A 127 -16.98 7.00 -0.81
N LYS A 128 -17.42 6.24 -1.83
CA LYS A 128 -18.80 5.75 -1.95
C LYS A 128 -19.14 4.69 -0.89
N LYS A 129 -18.12 4.07 -0.29
CA LYS A 129 -18.26 3.20 0.89
C LYS A 129 -17.45 3.79 2.03
N ALA A 130 -18.11 4.10 3.14
CA ALA A 130 -17.43 4.55 4.34
C ALA A 130 -16.48 3.44 4.84
N GLY A 131 -15.18 3.73 4.84
CA GLY A 131 -14.21 2.93 5.58
C GLY A 131 -14.24 3.28 7.07
N ILE A 132 -13.51 2.52 7.87
CA ILE A 132 -13.33 2.85 9.29
C ILE A 132 -12.33 4.01 9.42
N PRO A 133 -12.37 4.80 10.51
CA PRO A 133 -11.39 5.86 10.74
C PRO A 133 -9.96 5.33 10.66
N LEU A 134 -9.05 6.08 10.03
CA LEU A 134 -7.69 5.60 9.77
C LEU A 134 -6.96 5.17 11.04
N GLY A 135 -7.11 5.93 12.14
CA GLY A 135 -6.55 5.55 13.44
C GLY A 135 -7.08 4.20 13.94
N VAL A 136 -8.37 3.91 13.73
CA VAL A 136 -8.96 2.60 14.07
C VAL A 136 -8.40 1.51 13.15
N ALA A 137 -8.26 1.78 11.84
CA ALA A 137 -7.70 0.81 10.89
C ALA A 137 -6.27 0.37 11.26
N VAL A 138 -5.43 1.30 11.75
CA VAL A 138 -4.05 1.00 12.19
C VAL A 138 -4.02 0.14 13.45
N LEU A 139 -5.03 0.21 14.33
CA LEU A 139 -5.06 -0.59 15.55
C LEU A 139 -5.20 -2.09 15.27
N PHE A 140 -5.92 -2.49 14.22
CA PHE A 140 -6.14 -3.89 13.89
C PHE A 140 -4.85 -4.69 13.65
N PRO A 141 -3.94 -4.30 12.73
CA PRO A 141 -2.67 -5.00 12.54
C PRO A 141 -1.83 -5.02 13.82
N VAL A 142 -1.80 -3.92 14.58
CA VAL A 142 -1.10 -3.84 15.88
C VAL A 142 -1.64 -4.87 16.86
N LEU A 143 -2.97 -4.96 17.00
CA LEU A 143 -3.62 -5.98 17.82
C LEU A 143 -3.25 -7.40 17.37
N GLY A 144 -3.11 -7.64 16.06
CA GLY A 144 -2.64 -8.91 15.52
C GLY A 144 -1.28 -9.33 16.06
N GLY A 145 -0.30 -8.41 16.04
CA GLY A 145 1.03 -8.66 16.62
C GLY A 145 0.99 -8.93 18.13
N PHE A 146 0.22 -8.13 18.89
CA PHE A 146 0.07 -8.32 20.33
C PHE A 146 -0.69 -9.62 20.69
N LEU A 147 -1.65 -10.05 19.89
CA LEU A 147 -2.32 -11.34 20.05
C LEU A 147 -1.35 -12.52 19.87
N ALA A 148 -0.37 -12.39 18.97
CA ALA A 148 0.68 -13.40 18.83
C ALA A 148 1.60 -13.42 20.06
N LEU A 149 2.00 -12.26 20.59
CA LEU A 149 2.73 -12.18 21.86
C LEU A 149 1.95 -12.83 23.01
N LEU A 150 0.64 -12.53 23.12
CA LEU A 150 -0.24 -13.16 24.11
C LEU A 150 -0.33 -14.68 23.92
N THR A 151 -0.32 -15.16 22.67
CA THR A 151 -0.30 -16.59 22.36
C THR A 151 0.96 -17.25 22.95
N PHE A 152 2.14 -16.68 22.76
CA PHE A 152 3.38 -17.21 23.36
C PHE A 152 3.37 -17.14 24.89
N TYR A 153 2.81 -16.08 25.46
CA TYR A 153 2.65 -15.97 26.92
C TYR A 153 1.79 -17.13 27.47
N ILE A 154 0.64 -17.42 26.84
CA ILE A 154 -0.26 -18.52 27.22
C ILE A 154 0.42 -19.89 27.04
N LEU A 155 1.26 -20.04 26.00
CA LEU A 155 2.01 -21.28 25.75
C LEU A 155 3.17 -21.56 26.74
N GLY A 156 3.40 -20.64 27.69
CA GLY A 156 4.33 -20.83 28.81
C GLY A 156 5.56 -19.93 28.78
N PHE A 157 5.74 -19.10 27.75
CA PHE A 157 6.88 -18.17 27.63
C PHE A 157 6.63 -16.88 28.42
N ARG A 158 6.50 -17.00 29.76
CA ARG A 158 6.08 -15.90 30.64
C ARG A 158 7.16 -14.84 30.91
N LYS A 159 8.44 -15.22 30.83
CA LYS A 159 9.58 -14.29 30.98
C LYS A 159 9.83 -13.59 29.64
N ILE A 160 9.23 -12.42 29.46
CA ILE A 160 9.31 -11.67 28.20
C ILE A 160 10.73 -11.08 28.03
N GLY A 161 11.41 -11.46 26.94
CA GLY A 161 12.70 -10.89 26.54
C GLY A 161 12.52 -9.50 25.91
N VAL A 162 12.38 -8.46 26.73
CA VAL A 162 12.11 -7.09 26.24
C VAL A 162 13.25 -6.57 25.37
N ALA A 163 14.51 -6.83 25.74
CA ALA A 163 15.67 -6.41 24.96
C ALA A 163 15.69 -7.11 23.58
N GLU A 164 15.33 -8.39 23.54
CA GLU A 164 15.23 -9.19 22.33
C GLU A 164 14.08 -8.72 21.43
N ILE A 165 12.93 -8.36 22.02
CA ILE A 165 11.81 -7.76 21.29
C ILE A 165 12.24 -6.44 20.64
N ILE A 166 12.90 -5.55 21.40
CA ILE A 166 13.41 -4.28 20.86
C ILE A 166 14.40 -4.53 19.72
N LEU A 167 15.30 -5.52 19.88
CA LEU A 167 16.23 -5.91 18.83
C LEU A 167 15.50 -6.38 17.55
N GLY A 168 14.45 -7.18 17.70
CA GLY A 168 13.59 -7.59 16.60
C GLY A 168 12.91 -6.42 15.87
N ILE A 169 12.41 -5.43 16.62
CA ILE A 169 11.81 -4.21 16.04
C ILE A 169 12.86 -3.41 15.25
N ILE A 170 14.07 -3.28 15.78
CA ILE A 170 15.17 -2.60 15.09
C ILE A 170 15.51 -3.32 13.76
N LEU A 171 15.51 -4.66 13.75
CA LEU A 171 15.71 -5.42 12.51
C LEU A 171 14.65 -5.13 11.45
N VAL A 172 13.39 -4.97 11.84
CA VAL A 172 12.32 -4.57 10.91
C VAL A 172 12.56 -3.17 10.38
N ALA A 173 12.94 -2.21 11.23
CA ALA A 173 13.23 -0.86 10.79
C ALA A 173 14.37 -0.83 9.74
N ILE A 174 15.43 -1.63 9.95
CA ILE A 174 16.50 -1.82 8.96
C ILE A 174 15.95 -2.44 7.67
N THR A 175 15.07 -3.43 7.80
CA THR A 175 14.41 -4.08 6.65
C THR A 175 13.61 -3.09 5.83
N LEU A 176 12.76 -2.28 6.48
CA LEU A 176 11.94 -1.27 5.80
C LEU A 176 12.78 -0.15 5.15
N GLY A 177 13.99 0.13 5.66
CA GLY A 177 14.90 1.11 5.06
C GLY A 177 15.72 0.57 3.89
N ILE A 178 16.25 -0.65 3.99
CA ILE A 178 17.23 -1.18 3.04
C ILE A 178 16.59 -2.10 1.99
N GLN A 179 15.67 -2.97 2.39
CA GLN A 179 15.08 -3.96 1.49
C GLN A 179 14.41 -3.32 0.26
N PRO A 180 13.62 -2.23 0.38
CA PRO A 180 13.02 -1.59 -0.79
C PRO A 180 14.05 -1.04 -1.79
N LEU A 181 15.22 -0.60 -1.33
CA LEU A 181 16.28 -0.11 -2.22
C LEU A 181 16.83 -1.24 -3.10
N ILE A 182 17.07 -2.40 -2.49
CA ILE A 182 17.54 -3.60 -3.20
C ILE A 182 16.47 -4.10 -4.16
N GLN A 183 15.22 -4.19 -3.68
CA GLN A 183 14.08 -4.65 -4.48
C GLN A 183 13.82 -3.75 -5.70
N ASN A 184 13.95 -2.43 -5.54
CA ASN A 184 13.66 -1.47 -6.60
C ASN A 184 14.83 -1.19 -7.56
N ALA A 185 16.07 -1.54 -7.22
CA ALA A 185 17.24 -1.24 -8.05
C ALA A 185 17.12 -1.79 -9.50
N PRO A 186 16.68 -3.04 -9.75
CA PRO A 186 16.51 -3.53 -11.12
C PRO A 186 15.41 -2.80 -11.89
N PHE A 187 14.33 -2.39 -11.20
CA PHE A 187 13.22 -1.67 -11.83
C PHE A 187 13.67 -0.26 -12.27
N LEU A 188 14.40 0.44 -11.40
CA LEU A 188 14.96 1.75 -11.74
C LEU A 188 15.93 1.68 -12.93
N ALA A 189 16.77 0.64 -12.99
CA ALA A 189 17.66 0.40 -14.13
C ALA A 189 16.89 0.16 -15.45
N MET A 190 15.68 -0.36 -15.37
CA MET A 190 14.77 -0.59 -16.50
C MET A 190 13.78 0.57 -16.74
N SER A 191 13.96 1.72 -16.07
CA SER A 191 13.04 2.86 -16.10
C SER A 191 11.59 2.52 -15.71
N ILE A 192 11.40 1.50 -14.86
CA ILE A 192 10.13 1.13 -14.26
C ILE A 192 10.01 1.91 -12.95
N ARG A 193 8.98 2.76 -12.84
CA ARG A 193 8.82 3.69 -11.71
C ARG A 193 7.56 3.43 -10.88
N SER A 194 6.67 2.59 -11.38
CA SER A 194 5.37 2.35 -10.77
C SER A 194 4.90 0.90 -10.90
N ASN A 195 3.89 0.53 -10.11
CA ASN A 195 3.21 -0.75 -10.25
C ASN A 195 2.44 -0.84 -11.58
N SER A 196 1.95 0.29 -12.14
CA SER A 196 1.26 0.29 -13.43
C SER A 196 2.22 -0.04 -14.57
N ASP A 197 3.47 0.42 -14.52
CA ASP A 197 4.52 0.03 -15.48
C ASP A 197 4.78 -1.49 -15.47
N ILE A 198 4.80 -2.10 -14.29
CA ILE A 198 4.98 -3.55 -14.12
C ILE A 198 3.78 -4.30 -14.72
N ILE A 199 2.55 -3.85 -14.43
CA ILE A 199 1.32 -4.45 -14.95
C ILE A 199 1.25 -4.31 -16.48
N ALA A 200 1.63 -3.15 -17.01
CA ALA A 200 1.61 -2.87 -18.46
C ALA A 200 2.56 -3.76 -19.27
N LYS A 201 3.62 -4.29 -18.64
CA LYS A 201 4.54 -5.27 -19.27
C LYS A 201 3.95 -6.69 -19.36
N GLY A 202 2.75 -6.90 -18.81
CA GLY A 202 1.98 -8.14 -18.96
C GLY A 202 2.19 -9.16 -17.85
N THR A 203 1.37 -10.21 -17.86
CA THR A 203 1.27 -11.19 -16.76
C THR A 203 2.59 -11.91 -16.46
N ALA A 204 3.37 -12.28 -17.48
CA ALA A 204 4.65 -12.95 -17.26
C ALA A 204 5.63 -12.05 -16.51
N PHE A 205 5.69 -10.76 -16.86
CA PHE A 205 6.53 -9.79 -16.16
C PHE A 205 6.09 -9.62 -14.70
N VAL A 206 4.78 -9.49 -14.44
CA VAL A 206 4.22 -9.43 -13.08
C VAL A 206 4.62 -10.64 -12.24
N ILE A 207 4.56 -11.86 -12.79
CA ILE A 207 4.95 -13.08 -12.07
C ILE A 207 6.45 -13.03 -11.72
N LEU A 208 7.32 -12.69 -12.69
CA LEU A 208 8.76 -12.59 -12.45
C LEU A 208 9.10 -11.51 -11.42
N THR A 209 8.42 -10.37 -11.48
CA THR A 209 8.55 -9.29 -10.49
C THR A 209 8.12 -9.76 -9.10
N ALA A 210 6.99 -10.44 -8.98
CA ALA A 210 6.53 -10.98 -7.70
C ALA A 210 7.52 -11.98 -7.10
N ILE A 211 8.07 -12.89 -7.92
CA ILE A 211 9.13 -13.83 -7.51
C ILE A 211 10.36 -13.07 -7.03
N TRP A 212 10.85 -12.08 -7.80
CA TRP A 212 11.99 -11.26 -7.41
C TRP A 212 11.76 -10.58 -6.05
N LEU A 213 10.63 -9.89 -5.89
CA LEU A 213 10.29 -9.19 -4.66
C LEU A 213 10.24 -10.16 -3.47
N GLY A 214 9.54 -11.29 -3.62
CA GLY A 214 9.40 -12.28 -2.57
C GLY A 214 10.74 -12.87 -2.15
N PHE A 215 11.55 -13.35 -3.10
CA PHE A 215 12.83 -13.96 -2.76
C PHE A 215 13.83 -12.97 -2.19
N VAL A 216 13.88 -11.71 -2.66
CA VAL A 216 14.73 -10.69 -2.02
C VAL A 216 14.29 -10.46 -0.58
N ALA A 217 12.98 -10.38 -0.29
CA ALA A 217 12.48 -10.25 1.07
C ALA A 217 12.89 -11.44 1.95
N GLY A 218 12.62 -12.67 1.49
CA GLY A 218 12.97 -13.88 2.22
C GLY A 218 14.47 -13.99 2.52
N PHE A 219 15.33 -13.81 1.51
CA PHE A 219 16.78 -13.88 1.72
C PHE A 219 17.29 -12.76 2.63
N PHE A 220 16.80 -11.53 2.48
CA PHE A 220 17.26 -10.41 3.27
C PHE A 220 16.86 -10.56 4.74
N GLN A 221 15.58 -10.83 5.02
CA GLN A 221 15.05 -10.91 6.37
C GLN A 221 15.56 -12.14 7.14
N GLU A 222 15.60 -13.32 6.52
CA GLU A 222 16.15 -14.51 7.18
C GLU A 222 17.65 -14.39 7.44
N SER A 223 18.41 -13.71 6.55
CA SER A 223 19.84 -13.47 6.77
C SER A 223 20.10 -12.53 7.94
N LEU A 224 19.32 -11.45 8.06
CA LEU A 224 19.39 -10.55 9.22
C LEU A 224 19.08 -11.29 10.52
N LYS A 225 17.97 -12.05 10.53
CA LYS A 225 17.58 -12.86 11.69
C LYS A 225 18.66 -13.88 12.05
N TYR A 226 19.16 -14.65 11.07
CA TYR A 226 20.24 -15.63 11.30
C TYR A 226 21.51 -14.96 11.84
N GLY A 227 21.88 -13.80 11.28
CA GLY A 227 23.04 -13.03 11.74
C GLY A 227 22.97 -12.65 13.21
N LEU A 228 21.78 -12.29 13.71
CA LEU A 228 21.58 -11.86 15.10
C LEU A 228 21.15 -12.98 16.07
N SER A 229 20.50 -14.04 15.59
CA SER A 229 20.04 -15.15 16.43
C SER A 229 21.03 -16.30 16.53
N LYS A 230 22.00 -16.40 15.62
CA LYS A 230 23.06 -17.43 15.70
C LYS A 230 23.81 -17.32 17.03
N GLY A 231 23.98 -18.44 17.71
CA GLY A 231 24.69 -18.53 18.99
C GLY A 231 23.94 -18.03 20.21
N LYS A 232 22.73 -17.47 20.04
CA LYS A 232 21.85 -17.09 21.17
C LYS A 232 21.08 -18.29 21.73
N TYR A 233 20.53 -18.14 22.93
CA TYR A 233 19.53 -19.09 23.43
C TYR A 233 18.29 -19.07 22.53
N LEU A 234 17.62 -20.21 22.44
CA LEU A 234 16.39 -20.38 21.67
C LEU A 234 15.28 -19.50 22.22
N ASN A 235 15.24 -19.26 23.54
CA ASN A 235 14.28 -18.33 24.14
C ASN A 235 14.57 -16.87 23.73
N GLU A 236 15.85 -16.48 23.68
CA GLU A 236 16.23 -15.17 23.15
C GLU A 236 15.87 -15.04 21.67
N ALA A 237 16.17 -16.06 20.87
CA ALA A 237 15.83 -16.12 19.45
C ALA A 237 14.32 -16.04 19.21
N LEU A 238 13.51 -16.70 20.07
CA LEU A 238 12.05 -16.61 20.04
C LEU A 238 11.59 -15.15 20.19
N PHE A 239 12.09 -14.44 21.20
CA PHE A 239 11.69 -13.05 21.45
C PHE A 239 12.23 -12.07 20.40
N ILE A 240 13.39 -12.33 19.78
CA ILE A 240 13.84 -11.58 18.60
C ILE A 240 12.83 -11.75 17.46
N GLY A 241 12.41 -12.98 17.18
CA GLY A 241 11.42 -13.26 16.12
C GLY A 241 10.04 -12.65 16.40
N ILE A 242 9.58 -12.70 17.66
CA ILE A 242 8.35 -12.02 18.08
C ILE A 242 8.49 -10.50 17.90
N GLY A 243 9.62 -9.93 18.32
CA GLY A 243 9.91 -8.51 18.14
C GLY A 243 9.91 -8.09 16.68
N PHE A 244 10.42 -8.94 15.79
CA PHE A 244 10.35 -8.71 14.35
C PHE A 244 8.88 -8.67 13.88
N GLY A 245 8.07 -9.68 14.22
CA GLY A 245 6.65 -9.68 13.84
C GLY A 245 5.84 -8.51 14.40
N VAL A 246 6.02 -8.18 15.68
CA VAL A 246 5.37 -7.03 16.33
C VAL A 246 5.85 -5.71 15.71
N GLY A 247 7.15 -5.60 15.38
CA GLY A 247 7.70 -4.45 14.68
C GLY A 247 7.03 -4.24 13.33
N GLU A 248 6.82 -5.30 12.54
CA GLU A 248 6.07 -5.20 11.30
C GLU A 248 4.60 -4.80 11.52
N ALA A 249 3.96 -5.39 12.53
CA ALA A 249 2.59 -5.11 12.92
C ALA A 249 2.35 -3.64 13.32
N ILE A 250 3.40 -2.91 13.67
CA ILE A 250 3.36 -1.50 14.04
C ILE A 250 3.84 -0.61 12.90
N LEU A 251 5.05 -0.86 12.38
CA LEU A 251 5.73 0.05 11.45
C LEU A 251 5.09 0.04 10.06
N VAL A 252 4.71 -1.13 9.55
CA VAL A 252 4.09 -1.24 8.21
C VAL A 252 2.76 -0.48 8.13
N PRO A 253 1.77 -0.70 9.01
CA PRO A 253 0.51 0.03 8.94
C PRO A 253 0.68 1.52 9.28
N ALA A 254 1.64 1.90 10.13
CA ALA A 254 1.95 3.30 10.38
C ALA A 254 2.44 4.01 9.10
N LEU A 255 3.37 3.39 8.35
CA LEU A 255 3.83 3.92 7.06
C LEU A 255 2.70 4.00 6.03
N GLN A 256 1.83 2.98 5.96
CA GLN A 256 0.65 3.01 5.09
C GLN A 256 -0.32 4.14 5.47
N ALA A 257 -0.55 4.38 6.76
CA ALA A 257 -1.40 5.47 7.23
C ALA A 257 -0.83 6.85 6.91
N ILE A 258 0.49 7.04 7.05
CA ILE A 258 1.18 8.26 6.64
C ILE A 258 0.99 8.49 5.14
N GLN A 259 1.18 7.45 4.33
CA GLN A 259 1.01 7.53 2.88
C GLN A 259 -0.44 7.87 2.48
N LEU A 260 -1.44 7.23 3.09
CA LEU A 260 -2.86 7.54 2.85
C LEU A 260 -3.22 8.97 3.25
N SER A 261 -2.67 9.46 4.36
CA SER A 261 -2.92 10.81 4.86
C SER A 261 -2.25 11.87 3.98
N ALA A 262 -1.04 11.60 3.48
CA ALA A 262 -0.28 12.54 2.67
C ALA A 262 -0.74 12.61 1.21
N LEU A 263 -1.14 11.47 0.63
CA LEU A 263 -1.46 11.37 -0.80
C LEU A 263 -2.96 11.33 -1.10
N GLY A 264 -3.80 11.25 -0.06
CA GLY A 264 -5.22 10.99 -0.21
C GLY A 264 -5.48 9.54 -0.64
N GLY A 265 -6.38 8.87 0.06
CA GLY A 265 -6.79 7.52 -0.29
C GLY A 265 -8.06 7.10 0.44
N ILE A 266 -8.65 5.99 -0.02
CA ILE A 266 -9.83 5.42 0.61
C ILE A 266 -9.41 4.73 1.91
N THR A 267 -10.09 5.06 3.01
CA THR A 267 -9.86 4.37 4.28
C THR A 267 -10.27 2.89 4.20
N PRO A 268 -9.53 1.97 4.85
CA PRO A 268 -9.84 0.55 4.79
C PRO A 268 -11.26 0.22 5.28
N GLN A 269 -11.85 -0.83 4.73
CA GLN A 269 -13.08 -1.40 5.27
C GLN A 269 -12.79 -2.24 6.51
N LEU A 270 -13.80 -2.43 7.37
CA LEU A 270 -13.67 -3.24 8.58
C LEU A 270 -13.21 -4.67 8.27
N SER A 271 -13.74 -5.29 7.21
CA SER A 271 -13.33 -6.63 6.75
C SER A 271 -11.84 -6.67 6.39
N THR A 272 -11.34 -5.67 5.67
CA THR A 272 -9.93 -5.55 5.30
C THR A 272 -9.05 -5.35 6.54
N ALA A 273 -9.54 -4.61 7.54
CA ALA A 273 -8.83 -4.42 8.81
C ALA A 273 -8.71 -5.73 9.61
N PHE A 274 -9.78 -6.55 9.68
CA PHE A 274 -9.71 -7.88 10.29
C PHE A 274 -8.73 -8.82 9.57
N VAL A 275 -8.73 -8.78 8.23
CA VAL A 275 -7.76 -9.54 7.43
C VAL A 275 -6.34 -9.09 7.73
N SER A 276 -6.09 -7.78 7.83
CA SER A 276 -4.78 -7.24 8.22
C SER A 276 -4.36 -7.65 9.63
N MET A 277 -5.29 -7.70 10.59
CA MET A 277 -5.04 -8.21 11.94
C MET A 277 -4.61 -9.69 11.90
N LEU A 278 -5.33 -10.53 11.16
CA LEU A 278 -5.00 -11.94 11.01
C LEU A 278 -3.63 -12.13 10.35
N GLU A 279 -3.35 -11.38 9.29
CA GLU A 279 -2.05 -11.41 8.60
C GLU A 279 -0.91 -11.10 9.56
N ARG A 280 -1.02 -10.01 10.35
CA ARG A 280 0.06 -9.63 11.27
C ARG A 280 0.20 -10.58 12.45
N TYR A 281 -0.90 -11.19 12.89
CA TYR A 281 -0.86 -12.29 13.85
C TYR A 281 -0.04 -13.48 13.29
N LEU A 282 -0.39 -13.96 12.09
CA LEU A 282 0.29 -15.10 11.47
C LEU A 282 1.75 -14.79 11.11
N ALA A 283 2.04 -13.61 10.59
CA ALA A 283 3.41 -13.17 10.32
C ALA A 283 4.25 -13.17 11.61
N THR A 284 3.70 -12.72 12.73
CA THR A 284 4.42 -12.74 14.01
C THR A 284 4.73 -14.16 14.47
N LEU A 285 3.78 -15.10 14.32
CA LEU A 285 4.03 -16.52 14.59
C LEU A 285 5.12 -17.10 13.67
N PHE A 286 5.08 -16.74 12.38
CA PHE A 286 6.07 -17.14 11.39
C PHE A 286 7.48 -16.63 11.74
N HIS A 287 7.64 -15.34 12.06
CA HIS A 287 8.93 -14.76 12.42
C HIS A 287 9.49 -15.34 13.72
N ALA A 288 8.65 -15.58 14.72
CA ALA A 288 9.02 -16.28 15.93
C ALA A 288 9.55 -17.70 15.63
N GLY A 289 8.79 -18.49 14.87
CA GLY A 289 9.16 -19.87 14.52
C GLY A 289 10.44 -19.96 13.69
N THR A 290 10.56 -19.15 12.63
CA THR A 290 11.77 -19.10 11.78
C THR A 290 13.01 -18.74 12.59
N THR A 291 12.93 -17.75 13.47
CA THR A 291 14.09 -17.30 14.26
C THR A 291 14.58 -18.37 15.24
N VAL A 292 13.66 -19.10 15.88
CA VAL A 292 13.98 -20.26 16.73
C VAL A 292 14.65 -21.35 15.92
N VAL A 293 14.10 -21.71 14.75
CA VAL A 293 14.66 -22.77 13.90
C VAL A 293 16.05 -22.39 13.39
N LEU A 294 16.29 -21.14 13.03
CA LEU A 294 17.61 -20.64 12.63
C LEU A 294 18.64 -20.81 13.75
N ALA A 295 18.30 -20.36 14.97
CA ALA A 295 19.19 -20.48 16.13
C ALA A 295 19.46 -21.94 16.50
N TYR A 296 18.42 -22.78 16.53
CA TYR A 296 18.54 -24.22 16.79
C TYR A 296 19.42 -24.91 15.75
N SER A 297 19.17 -24.65 14.47
CA SER A 297 19.91 -25.25 13.37
C SER A 297 21.39 -24.87 13.40
N TYR A 298 21.70 -23.63 13.81
CA TYR A 298 23.07 -23.20 14.02
C TYR A 298 23.76 -24.01 15.11
N LYS A 299 23.13 -24.16 16.29
CA LYS A 299 23.67 -24.95 17.41
C LYS A 299 23.92 -26.41 17.04
N ASN A 300 23.15 -26.96 16.10
CA ASN A 300 23.25 -28.35 15.67
C ASN A 300 24.04 -28.53 14.35
N GLY A 301 24.77 -27.50 13.89
CA GLY A 301 25.70 -27.62 12.76
C GLY A 301 25.09 -27.57 11.36
N PHE A 302 23.78 -27.32 11.21
CA PHE A 302 23.09 -27.20 9.93
C PHE A 302 22.47 -25.82 9.66
N GLY A 303 22.94 -24.78 10.37
CA GLY A 303 22.43 -23.41 10.28
C GLY A 303 22.36 -22.83 8.87
N LYS A 304 23.38 -23.06 8.02
CA LYS A 304 23.38 -22.57 6.62
C LYS A 304 22.29 -23.22 5.77
N LYS A 305 22.03 -24.51 5.96
CA LYS A 305 20.96 -25.24 5.24
C LYS A 305 19.59 -24.73 5.68
N ALA A 306 19.42 -24.49 6.99
CA ALA A 306 18.20 -23.91 7.53
C ALA A 306 17.96 -22.49 7.01
N LEU A 307 19.00 -21.63 7.01
CA LEU A 307 18.93 -20.30 6.43
C LEU A 307 18.45 -20.36 4.98
N LEU A 308 19.11 -21.14 4.12
CA LEU A 308 18.70 -21.27 2.73
C LEU A 308 17.24 -21.75 2.59
N SER A 309 16.87 -22.79 3.34
CA SER A 309 15.52 -23.38 3.24
C SER A 309 14.45 -22.40 3.71
N LEU A 310 14.67 -21.70 4.82
CA LEU A 310 13.72 -20.72 5.35
C LEU A 310 13.65 -19.47 4.46
N SER A 311 14.76 -19.02 3.88
CA SER A 311 14.75 -17.93 2.89
C SER A 311 13.89 -18.28 1.67
N ILE A 312 13.97 -19.52 1.19
CA ILE A 312 13.15 -20.00 0.06
C ILE A 312 11.68 -20.05 0.47
N VAL A 313 11.35 -20.63 1.62
CA VAL A 313 9.97 -20.75 2.10
C VAL A 313 9.34 -19.38 2.33
N HIS A 314 10.05 -18.46 2.98
CA HIS A 314 9.63 -17.07 3.14
C HIS A 314 9.44 -16.40 1.77
N GLY A 315 10.42 -16.56 0.88
CA GLY A 315 10.35 -15.97 -0.46
C GLY A 315 9.16 -16.45 -1.29
N ILE A 316 8.75 -17.71 -1.13
CA ILE A 316 7.53 -18.24 -1.76
C ILE A 316 6.28 -17.57 -1.20
N ILE A 317 6.15 -17.44 0.13
CA ILE A 317 5.00 -16.77 0.76
C ILE A 317 4.90 -15.32 0.26
N ASP A 318 6.01 -14.60 0.29
CA ASP A 318 6.06 -13.20 -0.13
C ASP A 318 5.89 -13.02 -1.63
N THR A 319 6.21 -14.05 -2.44
CA THR A 319 5.88 -14.04 -3.87
C THR A 319 4.37 -13.97 -4.09
N PHE A 320 3.58 -14.74 -3.34
CA PHE A 320 2.12 -14.66 -3.44
C PHE A 320 1.57 -13.34 -2.90
N ALA A 321 2.13 -12.83 -1.80
CA ALA A 321 1.77 -11.51 -1.27
C ALA A 321 2.07 -10.37 -2.27
N ALA A 322 3.26 -10.38 -2.89
CA ALA A 322 3.65 -9.42 -3.92
C ALA A 322 2.78 -9.55 -5.17
N TYR A 323 2.48 -10.78 -5.61
CA TYR A 323 1.58 -10.99 -6.75
C TYR A 323 0.19 -10.42 -6.49
N TYR A 324 -0.36 -10.61 -5.28
CA TYR A 324 -1.65 -10.03 -4.88
C TYR A 324 -1.65 -8.50 -4.96
N GLN A 325 -0.53 -7.83 -4.65
CA GLN A 325 -0.42 -6.38 -4.76
C GLN A 325 -0.54 -5.87 -6.21
N PHE A 326 -0.06 -6.65 -7.18
CA PHE A 326 -0.19 -6.30 -8.60
C PHE A 326 -1.52 -6.74 -9.21
N LYS A 327 -2.03 -7.90 -8.79
CA LYS A 327 -3.26 -8.51 -9.31
C LYS A 327 -4.09 -9.04 -8.14
N PRO A 328 -4.90 -8.17 -7.50
CA PRO A 328 -5.75 -8.56 -6.38
C PRO A 328 -6.68 -9.71 -6.79
N SER A 329 -6.59 -10.82 -6.05
CA SER A 329 -7.38 -12.02 -6.28
C SER A 329 -7.65 -12.69 -4.94
N ALA A 330 -8.93 -12.98 -4.66
CA ALA A 330 -9.31 -13.69 -3.44
C ALA A 330 -8.63 -15.08 -3.35
N VAL A 331 -8.43 -15.75 -4.48
CA VAL A 331 -7.76 -17.05 -4.54
C VAL A 331 -6.30 -16.93 -4.11
N VAL A 332 -5.58 -15.94 -4.64
CA VAL A 332 -4.18 -15.69 -4.27
C VAL A 332 -4.08 -15.34 -2.79
N LEU A 333 -4.95 -14.47 -2.29
CA LEU A 333 -4.98 -14.07 -0.89
C LEU A 333 -5.19 -15.27 0.05
N VAL A 334 -6.14 -16.15 -0.28
CA VAL A 334 -6.39 -17.38 0.48
C VAL A 334 -5.17 -18.30 0.45
N ILE A 335 -4.54 -18.49 -0.72
CA ILE A 335 -3.31 -19.28 -0.84
C ILE A 335 -2.21 -18.71 0.06
N THR A 336 -1.97 -17.39 0.02
CA THR A 336 -0.97 -16.72 0.87
C THR A 336 -1.20 -17.03 2.34
N TYR A 337 -2.43 -16.89 2.83
CA TYR A 337 -2.72 -17.12 4.26
C TYR A 337 -2.72 -18.59 4.66
N VAL A 338 -3.16 -19.49 3.78
CA VAL A 338 -3.06 -20.94 4.04
C VAL A 338 -1.59 -21.36 4.12
N LEU A 339 -0.74 -20.89 3.20
CA LEU A 339 0.70 -21.16 3.24
C LEU A 339 1.34 -20.59 4.51
N LEU A 340 1.07 -19.31 4.82
CA LEU A 340 1.62 -18.66 6.00
C LEU A 340 1.19 -19.38 7.30
N LEU A 341 -0.10 -19.74 7.42
CA LEU A 341 -0.60 -20.50 8.57
C LEU A 341 0.05 -21.88 8.66
N ALA A 342 0.05 -22.66 7.59
CA ALA A 342 0.59 -24.01 7.60
C ALA A 342 2.08 -24.03 7.95
N VAL A 343 2.87 -23.13 7.37
CA VAL A 343 4.30 -23.02 7.66
C VAL A 343 4.52 -22.52 9.09
N SER A 344 3.76 -21.53 9.55
CA SER A 344 3.85 -21.05 10.94
C SER A 344 3.58 -22.18 11.93
N LEU A 345 2.50 -22.94 11.74
CA LEU A 345 2.17 -24.08 12.60
C LEU A 345 3.26 -25.15 12.58
N PHE A 346 3.81 -25.47 11.41
CA PHE A 346 4.92 -26.41 11.29
C PHE A 346 6.17 -25.94 12.04
N LEU A 347 6.58 -24.69 11.85
CA LEU A 347 7.74 -24.11 12.51
C LEU A 347 7.57 -24.04 14.03
N LEU A 348 6.37 -23.70 14.52
CA LEU A 348 6.07 -23.66 15.94
C LEU A 348 6.00 -25.05 16.56
N HIS A 349 5.38 -26.01 15.87
CA HIS A 349 5.33 -27.39 16.30
C HIS A 349 6.74 -27.98 16.44
N TYR A 350 7.63 -27.67 15.49
CA TYR A 350 9.01 -28.12 15.53
C TYR A 350 9.88 -27.33 16.53
N GLY A 351 9.78 -26.00 16.54
CA GLY A 351 10.68 -25.12 17.26
C GLY A 351 10.35 -24.96 18.75
N LEU A 352 9.07 -24.83 19.12
CA LEU A 352 8.69 -24.53 20.51
C LEU A 352 9.08 -25.61 21.52
N PRO A 353 8.96 -26.93 21.22
CA PRO A 353 9.48 -27.95 22.12
C PRO A 353 10.97 -27.78 22.41
N LYS A 354 11.76 -27.37 21.41
CA LYS A 354 13.21 -27.13 21.56
C LYS A 354 13.52 -25.96 22.46
N VAL A 355 12.74 -24.88 22.41
CA VAL A 355 12.88 -23.77 23.36
C VAL A 355 12.62 -24.24 24.80
N LYS A 356 11.63 -25.12 25.01
CA LYS A 356 11.29 -25.63 26.35
C LYS A 356 12.30 -26.64 26.90
N GLU A 357 12.95 -27.40 26.04
CA GLU A 357 14.00 -28.36 26.39
C GLU A 357 15.31 -27.66 26.81
N GLU A 358 15.58 -26.46 26.29
CA GLU A 358 16.81 -25.72 26.57
C GLU A 358 16.80 -25.13 27.99
N ARG A 359 17.69 -25.65 28.85
CA ARG A 359 17.86 -25.15 30.23
C ARG A 359 18.68 -23.85 30.22
N GLU A 360 18.19 -22.82 30.90
CA GLU A 360 18.85 -21.51 31.05
C GLU A 360 20.24 -21.59 31.75
N GLU A 361 20.62 -22.73 32.35
CA GLU A 361 21.82 -22.90 33.17
C GLU A 361 23.16 -22.91 32.40
N GLU A 362 23.17 -23.04 31.06
CA GLU A 362 24.40 -23.08 30.27
C GLU A 362 24.99 -21.69 29.95
N ARG A 363 24.82 -20.68 30.81
CA ARG A 363 25.45 -19.35 30.64
C ARG A 363 26.93 -19.43 31.00
N ILE A 364 27.75 -19.93 30.07
CA ILE A 364 29.20 -19.72 30.16
C ILE A 364 29.46 -18.26 29.80
N VAL A 365 29.44 -17.41 30.83
CA VAL A 365 29.98 -16.05 30.76
C VAL A 365 31.50 -16.18 30.73
N TRP A 366 32.10 -15.97 29.57
CA TRP A 366 33.56 -15.81 29.44
C TRP A 366 33.96 -14.39 29.81
#